data_AF-A0A517ZFW8-F1
#
_entry.id   AF-A0A517ZFW8-F1
#
_cell.length_a   1.000
_cell.length_b   1.000
_cell.length_c   1.000
_cell.angle_alpha   90.00
_cell.angle_beta   90.00
_cell.angle_gamma   90.00
#
_symmetry.space_group_name_H-M   'P 1'
#
loop_
_entity.id
_entity.type
_entity.pdbx_description
1 polymer ?
#
loop_
_entity_poly.entity_id
_entity_poly.type
_entity_poly.pdbx_seq_one_letter_code
_entity_poly.pdbx_strand_id
1 'polypeptide(L)'
;MNRAHDNATVRRTGFTLVEMLVATGLTVLIMLLFASVFGTAVGTMTQQRGIANNDQKARTLQTVLRGDLEAMTYRQPSYSNVEGIVPFGPDDNVAGLVAPNQRGYFYYSENVPDLPDDVLQFTIDVMQDNARGDVVLTGRTGEVMAPVTTHINQPEMDDGIDDNGVGTSRAAEVCYFMRDGNLYRRVQLIREPQPNRNPPFDPQPRRSPAPGSGSAGTGARAFPPPSGFVSGDFLKEMDYSVAMRWIDSDGDNNLDAAGTSAGEDQYYLHFHSLDSLDNSKGLVNVPLAWPVTRFGHWLNGNPREYIEDTSGADVFLGRFTHAETSDDDFDWPGQFPSGVTGLPVDDPGVHVPVNPAYVIQRQTNGDLQGSDGTIFNDDGTRVGEDILLTNVEAFDVEVFDDELGEFADLGHSQTSGIYQFSDRDTDTDSRNYGPRSSTNNRIYDTMHPSIVGGVPAPYRPLVDTSGTTWAAGASVTAGDVVFAEVPGTSNVIDSIAFRAISGGTTGPKKPEWTLIPGIRITDGGVTWEAIDNRVGLKMIRITVRYRDTGTNLPRQVTLIHSFVE
;
A
#
# COMPACT_ATOMS: atom_id res chain seq x y z
N MET A 1 67.07 -42.53 68.40
CA MET A 1 67.10 -41.10 68.79
C MET A 1 65.70 -40.55 68.49
N ASN A 2 64.77 -40.68 69.45
CA ASN A 2 63.34 -40.35 69.27
C ASN A 2 63.10 -38.91 69.74
N ARG A 3 62.68 -38.04 68.83
CA ARG A 3 62.30 -36.65 69.11
C ARG A 3 60.80 -36.62 69.35
N ALA A 4 60.38 -36.41 70.59
CA ALA A 4 58.98 -36.29 70.97
C ALA A 4 58.39 -35.00 70.38
N HIS A 5 57.22 -35.11 69.74
CA HIS A 5 56.41 -33.96 69.31
C HIS A 5 55.62 -33.44 70.51
N ASP A 6 55.97 -32.24 70.99
CA ASP A 6 55.15 -31.47 71.92
C ASP A 6 53.89 -30.98 71.18
N ASN A 7 52.79 -31.72 71.35
CA ASN A 7 51.46 -31.26 71.00
C ASN A 7 51.03 -30.22 72.04
N ALA A 8 51.42 -28.96 71.84
CA ALA A 8 50.84 -27.83 72.55
C ALA A 8 49.32 -27.81 72.29
N THR A 9 48.54 -28.25 73.27
CA THR A 9 47.08 -28.15 73.26
C THR A 9 46.67 -26.68 73.28
N VAL A 10 46.48 -26.11 72.09
CA VAL A 10 45.87 -24.80 71.88
C VAL A 10 44.45 -24.87 72.46
N ARG A 11 44.24 -24.27 73.63
CA ARG A 11 42.89 -24.05 74.18
C ARG A 11 42.14 -23.10 73.25
N ARG A 12 41.22 -23.64 72.45
CA ARG A 12 40.26 -22.86 71.67
C ARG A 12 39.24 -22.24 72.64
N THR A 13 39.34 -20.95 72.87
CA THR A 13 38.29 -20.17 73.54
C THR A 13 37.05 -20.17 72.63
N GLY A 14 35.94 -20.75 73.10
CA GLY A 14 34.67 -20.71 72.37
C GLY A 14 34.15 -19.28 72.28
N PHE A 15 33.56 -18.93 71.15
CA PHE A 15 32.91 -17.62 70.95
C PHE A 15 31.78 -17.43 71.95
N THR A 16 31.69 -16.23 72.51
CA THR A 16 30.57 -15.82 73.35
C THR A 16 29.30 -15.70 72.50
N LEU A 17 28.13 -15.86 73.13
CA LEU A 17 26.83 -15.74 72.44
C LEU A 17 26.69 -14.39 71.72
N VAL A 18 27.25 -13.32 72.30
CA VAL A 18 27.29 -11.98 71.71
C VAL A 18 28.16 -11.95 70.44
N GLU A 19 29.34 -12.58 70.44
CA GLU A 19 30.21 -12.65 69.26
C GLU A 19 29.57 -13.47 68.12
N MET A 20 28.88 -14.57 68.44
CA MET A 20 28.14 -15.35 67.44
C MET A 20 26.96 -14.56 66.87
N LEU A 21 26.24 -13.79 67.69
CA LEU A 21 25.11 -12.96 67.25
C LEU A 21 25.57 -11.75 66.41
N VAL A 22 26.70 -11.12 66.77
CA VAL A 22 27.30 -10.04 65.97
C VAL A 22 27.87 -10.58 64.66
N ALA A 23 28.57 -11.72 64.69
CA ALA A 23 29.12 -12.34 63.48
C ALA A 23 28.00 -12.73 62.50
N THR A 24 26.93 -13.37 62.97
CA THR A 24 25.78 -13.72 62.14
C THR A 24 25.07 -12.48 61.60
N GLY A 25 24.80 -11.48 62.45
CA GLY A 25 24.21 -10.22 62.02
C GLY A 25 25.03 -9.51 60.93
N LEU A 26 26.36 -9.50 61.07
CA LEU A 26 27.27 -8.92 60.08
C LEU A 26 27.30 -9.72 58.78
N THR A 27 27.27 -11.06 58.84
CA THR A 27 27.17 -11.89 57.62
C THR A 27 25.87 -11.68 56.86
N VAL A 28 24.73 -11.58 57.57
CA VAL A 28 23.43 -11.32 56.95
C VAL A 28 23.42 -9.91 56.33
N LEU A 29 23.99 -8.92 57.01
CA LEU A 29 24.07 -7.55 56.49
C LEU A 29 24.95 -7.48 55.22
N ILE A 30 26.08 -8.18 55.20
CA ILE A 30 26.93 -8.29 54.01
C ILE A 30 26.19 -9.01 52.87
N MET A 31 25.50 -10.12 53.14
CA MET A 31 24.69 -10.81 52.14
C MET A 31 23.59 -9.91 51.56
N LEU A 32 22.96 -9.09 52.39
CA LEU A 32 21.91 -8.15 51.97
C LEU A 32 22.48 -7.01 51.11
N LEU A 33 23.68 -6.52 51.44
CA LEU A 33 24.41 -5.53 50.64
C LEU A 33 24.82 -6.10 49.27
N PHE A 34 25.29 -7.34 49.21
CA PHE A 34 25.58 -7.99 47.93
C PHE A 34 24.31 -8.19 47.12
N ALA A 35 23.24 -8.70 47.72
CA ALA A 35 21.97 -8.90 47.03
C ALA A 35 21.43 -7.60 46.42
N SER A 36 21.53 -6.46 47.13
CA SER A 36 21.08 -5.17 46.60
C SER A 36 21.96 -4.67 45.44
N VAL A 37 23.29 -4.78 45.55
CA VAL A 37 24.22 -4.40 44.46
C VAL A 37 24.05 -5.28 43.23
N PHE A 38 23.87 -6.59 43.42
CA PHE A 38 23.57 -7.49 42.31
C PHE A 38 22.22 -7.19 41.68
N GLY A 39 21.20 -6.87 42.48
CA GLY A 39 19.88 -6.47 41.98
C GLY A 39 19.94 -5.21 41.12
N THR A 40 20.64 -4.17 41.58
CA THR A 40 20.81 -2.93 40.79
C THR A 40 21.64 -3.16 39.54
N ALA A 41 22.74 -3.91 39.64
CA ALA A 41 23.58 -4.23 38.50
C ALA A 41 22.81 -5.01 37.40
N VAL A 42 22.07 -6.06 37.78
CA VAL A 42 21.25 -6.83 36.84
C VAL A 42 20.14 -5.96 36.23
N GLY A 43 19.49 -5.11 37.05
CA GLY A 43 18.49 -4.16 36.55
C GLY A 43 19.06 -3.22 35.48
N THR A 44 20.24 -2.63 35.73
CA THR A 44 20.91 -1.75 34.75
C THR A 44 21.30 -2.50 33.48
N MET A 45 21.76 -3.75 33.58
CA MET A 45 22.17 -4.54 32.42
C MET A 45 20.97 -4.92 31.54
N THR A 46 19.84 -5.29 32.15
CA THR A 46 18.60 -5.56 31.42
C THR A 46 18.08 -4.30 30.73
N GLN A 47 18.12 -3.15 31.41
CA GLN A 47 17.73 -1.87 30.85
C GLN A 47 18.61 -1.46 29.66
N GLN A 48 19.94 -1.60 29.79
CA GLN A 48 20.88 -1.31 28.72
C GLN A 48 20.67 -2.20 27.49
N ARG A 49 20.39 -3.49 27.70
CA ARG A 49 20.03 -4.41 26.60
C ARG A 49 18.71 -4.03 25.93
N GLY A 50 17.70 -3.66 26.71
CA GLY A 50 16.41 -3.18 26.19
C GLY A 50 16.58 -1.94 25.30
N ILE A 51 17.33 -0.94 25.78
CA ILE A 51 17.62 0.28 25.03
C ILE A 51 18.36 -0.04 23.72
N ALA A 52 19.42 -0.85 23.78
CA ALA A 52 20.21 -1.20 22.58
C ALA A 52 19.39 -1.94 21.52
N ASN A 53 18.53 -2.88 21.95
CA ASN A 53 17.65 -3.63 21.04
C ASN A 53 16.61 -2.71 20.38
N ASN A 54 16.04 -1.76 21.12
CA ASN A 54 15.07 -0.82 20.56
C ASN A 54 15.72 0.17 19.59
N ASP A 55 16.91 0.67 19.90
CA ASP A 55 17.68 1.53 18.98
C ASP A 55 18.02 0.79 17.68
N GLN A 56 18.27 -0.51 17.75
CA GLN A 56 18.45 -1.33 16.56
C GLN A 56 17.14 -1.45 15.77
N LYS A 57 16.01 -1.77 16.43
CA LYS A 57 14.69 -1.84 15.78
C LYS A 57 14.27 -0.53 15.11
N ALA A 58 14.46 0.60 15.80
CA ALA A 58 14.19 1.94 15.27
C ALA A 58 14.98 2.23 13.99
N ARG A 59 16.28 1.88 13.98
CA ARG A 59 17.13 2.05 12.80
C ARG A 59 16.72 1.12 11.66
N THR A 60 16.33 -0.11 11.95
CA THR A 60 15.81 -1.04 10.94
C THR A 60 14.53 -0.48 10.31
N LEU A 61 13.55 -0.07 11.12
CA LEU A 61 12.33 0.57 10.66
C LEU A 61 12.63 1.77 9.75
N GLN A 62 13.48 2.69 10.20
CA GLN A 62 13.83 3.88 9.42
C GLN A 62 14.53 3.52 8.10
N THR A 63 15.42 2.53 8.11
CA THR A 63 16.16 2.10 6.91
C THR A 63 15.26 1.43 5.89
N VAL A 64 14.34 0.57 6.35
CA VAL A 64 13.37 -0.12 5.50
C VAL A 64 12.38 0.88 4.91
N LEU A 65 11.73 1.69 5.75
CA LEU A 65 10.73 2.66 5.32
C LEU A 65 11.31 3.71 4.37
N ARG A 66 12.49 4.27 4.70
CA ARG A 66 13.20 5.17 3.79
C ARG A 66 13.50 4.49 2.46
N GLY A 67 13.99 3.26 2.52
CA GLY A 67 14.35 2.48 1.36
C GLY A 67 13.21 2.22 0.40
N ASP A 68 12.02 1.94 0.94
CA ASP A 68 10.84 1.72 0.13
C ASP A 68 10.33 3.03 -0.48
N LEU A 69 10.28 4.12 0.28
CA LEU A 69 9.92 5.45 -0.24
C LEU A 69 10.90 5.95 -1.31
N GLU A 70 12.20 5.72 -1.11
CA GLU A 70 13.23 5.98 -2.12
C GLU A 70 13.09 5.10 -3.37
N ALA A 71 12.41 3.95 -3.30
CA ALA A 71 12.18 3.04 -4.43
C ALA A 71 10.76 3.16 -5.03
N MET A 72 9.95 4.11 -4.56
CA MET A 72 8.59 4.34 -5.02
C MET A 72 8.53 4.58 -6.53
N THR A 73 7.59 3.93 -7.23
CA THR A 73 7.47 4.04 -8.70
C THR A 73 6.73 5.29 -9.15
N TYR A 74 5.87 5.85 -8.29
CA TYR A 74 5.05 7.02 -8.60
C TYR A 74 5.78 8.31 -8.20
N ARG A 75 6.39 9.00 -9.16
CA ARG A 75 7.25 10.17 -8.92
C ARG A 75 6.65 11.49 -9.40
N GLN A 76 7.34 12.59 -9.10
CA GLN A 76 6.99 13.92 -9.61
C GLN A 76 6.92 13.93 -11.15
N PRO A 77 5.90 14.52 -11.78
CA PRO A 77 5.77 14.54 -13.25
C PRO A 77 6.98 15.20 -13.95
N SER A 78 7.61 14.51 -14.90
CA SER A 78 8.85 14.97 -15.57
C SER A 78 8.70 16.20 -16.49
N TYR A 79 7.48 16.52 -16.92
CA TYR A 79 7.21 17.58 -17.91
C TYR A 79 6.47 18.79 -17.33
N SER A 80 6.37 18.86 -16.01
CA SER A 80 5.63 19.91 -15.30
C SER A 80 6.54 20.73 -14.40
N ASN A 81 6.12 21.96 -14.13
CA ASN A 81 6.68 22.81 -13.09
C ASN A 81 6.08 22.53 -11.70
N VAL A 82 5.20 21.53 -11.58
CA VAL A 82 4.64 21.10 -10.31
C VAL A 82 5.68 20.28 -9.54
N GLU A 83 5.93 20.71 -8.32
CA GLU A 83 6.81 20.02 -7.37
C GLU A 83 6.01 18.94 -6.61
N GLY A 84 6.58 17.75 -6.47
CA GLY A 84 5.95 16.63 -5.75
C GLY A 84 5.05 15.74 -6.60
N ILE A 85 4.43 14.74 -5.96
CA ILE A 85 3.52 13.81 -6.65
C ILE A 85 2.13 14.43 -6.81
N VAL A 86 1.47 14.23 -7.95
CA VAL A 86 0.14 14.78 -8.23
C VAL A 86 -0.86 13.65 -8.55
N PRO A 87 -2.09 13.69 -8.03
CA PRO A 87 -3.15 12.78 -8.45
C PRO A 87 -3.62 13.08 -9.89
N PHE A 88 -4.17 12.08 -10.55
CA PHE A 88 -4.70 12.22 -11.92
C PHE A 88 -6.15 12.72 -11.94
N GLY A 89 -6.48 13.54 -12.94
CA GLY A 89 -7.84 13.91 -13.34
C GLY A 89 -8.41 13.02 -14.47
N PRO A 90 -9.74 12.86 -14.60
CA PRO A 90 -10.42 11.91 -15.51
C PRO A 90 -9.88 11.90 -16.94
N ASP A 91 -9.55 13.08 -17.47
CA ASP A 91 -9.10 13.29 -18.84
C ASP A 91 -7.58 13.48 -18.99
N ASP A 92 -6.78 13.32 -17.91
CA ASP A 92 -5.33 13.56 -17.95
C ASP A 92 -4.57 12.63 -18.91
N ASN A 93 -5.03 11.39 -19.03
CA ASN A 93 -4.42 10.43 -19.95
C ASN A 93 -4.68 10.81 -21.41
N VAL A 94 -5.94 11.16 -21.75
CA VAL A 94 -6.32 11.62 -23.09
C VAL A 94 -5.57 12.92 -23.45
N ALA A 95 -5.32 13.76 -22.45
CA ALA A 95 -4.55 14.99 -22.56
C ALA A 95 -3.03 14.77 -22.70
N GLY A 96 -2.52 13.54 -22.51
CA GLY A 96 -1.09 13.23 -22.54
C GLY A 96 -0.32 13.82 -21.35
N LEU A 97 -0.99 14.09 -20.23
CA LEU A 97 -0.43 14.68 -19.03
C LEU A 97 0.16 13.66 -18.04
N VAL A 98 -0.05 12.36 -18.32
CA VAL A 98 0.53 11.25 -17.55
C VAL A 98 2.00 11.10 -17.91
N ALA A 99 2.88 11.46 -16.97
CA ALA A 99 4.32 11.37 -17.20
C ALA A 99 4.83 9.93 -17.06
N PRO A 100 5.91 9.54 -17.78
CA PRO A 100 6.49 8.20 -17.71
C PRO A 100 6.99 7.78 -16.31
N ASN A 101 7.23 8.73 -15.42
CA ASN A 101 7.66 8.49 -14.04
C ASN A 101 6.49 8.48 -13.03
N GLN A 102 5.25 8.70 -13.46
CA GLN A 102 4.05 8.53 -12.65
C GLN A 102 3.47 7.12 -12.82
N ARG A 103 4.27 6.10 -12.45
CA ARG A 103 3.93 4.68 -12.62
C ARG A 103 3.46 4.06 -11.31
N GLY A 104 2.54 3.10 -11.40
CA GLY A 104 1.93 2.44 -10.26
C GLY A 104 1.05 3.40 -9.46
N TYR A 105 1.14 3.37 -8.13
CA TYR A 105 0.36 4.28 -7.29
C TYR A 105 1.05 4.59 -5.96
N PHE A 106 0.56 5.66 -5.35
CA PHE A 106 0.74 6.08 -3.98
C PHE A 106 -0.64 6.31 -3.35
N TYR A 107 -0.85 5.72 -2.18
CA TYR A 107 -2.07 5.74 -1.39
C TYR A 107 -1.72 6.01 0.07
N TYR A 108 -2.45 6.93 0.68
CA TYR A 108 -2.40 7.24 2.10
C TYR A 108 -3.83 7.46 2.60
N SER A 109 -4.19 6.78 3.68
CA SER A 109 -5.47 6.92 4.35
C SER A 109 -5.26 7.32 5.79
N GLU A 110 -5.86 8.46 6.14
CA GLU A 110 -5.99 9.00 7.48
C GLU A 110 -7.33 8.54 8.04
N ASN A 111 -7.27 7.62 8.98
CA ASN A 111 -8.44 6.86 9.38
C ASN A 111 -9.30 7.63 10.39
N VAL A 112 -8.79 7.78 11.61
CA VAL A 112 -9.48 8.55 12.64
C VAL A 112 -8.65 9.79 12.95
N PRO A 113 -9.19 11.01 12.73
CA PRO A 113 -8.56 12.22 13.26
C PRO A 113 -8.15 12.02 14.72
N ASP A 114 -6.88 12.27 15.02
CA ASP A 114 -6.27 12.14 16.35
C ASP A 114 -5.92 10.71 16.80
N LEU A 115 -6.26 9.66 16.05
CA LEU A 115 -5.71 8.32 16.29
C LEU A 115 -4.66 7.97 15.23
N PRO A 116 -3.51 7.46 15.66
CA PRO A 116 -2.40 7.16 14.76
C PRO A 116 -2.53 5.74 14.17
N ASP A 117 -3.61 5.48 13.44
CA ASP A 117 -3.94 4.21 12.80
C ASP A 117 -3.97 4.31 11.27
N ASP A 118 -3.00 5.05 10.72
CA ASP A 118 -2.94 5.32 9.29
C ASP A 118 -2.55 4.11 8.46
N VAL A 119 -2.92 4.16 7.18
CA VAL A 119 -2.46 3.20 6.18
C VAL A 119 -1.69 3.92 5.10
N LEU A 120 -0.48 3.43 4.84
CA LEU A 120 0.38 3.90 3.76
C LEU A 120 0.63 2.75 2.80
N GLN A 121 0.28 2.90 1.53
CA GLN A 121 0.41 1.85 0.52
C GLN A 121 0.90 2.42 -0.80
N PHE A 122 1.91 1.82 -1.41
CA PHE A 122 2.47 2.30 -2.67
C PHE A 122 3.23 1.19 -3.39
N THR A 123 3.50 1.40 -4.67
CA THR A 123 4.33 0.50 -5.48
C THR A 123 5.79 0.94 -5.49
N ILE A 124 6.69 -0.05 -5.48
CA ILE A 124 8.15 0.16 -5.57
C ILE A 124 8.75 -0.60 -6.75
N ASP A 125 9.82 -0.07 -7.34
CA ASP A 125 10.73 -0.74 -8.28
C ASP A 125 12.17 -0.42 -7.88
N VAL A 126 12.87 -1.40 -7.31
CA VAL A 126 14.21 -1.18 -6.73
C VAL A 126 15.30 -1.00 -7.80
N MET A 127 15.02 -1.26 -9.08
CA MET A 127 15.98 -1.12 -10.18
C MET A 127 15.79 0.16 -11.01
N GLN A 128 14.68 0.90 -10.85
CA GLN A 128 14.32 2.01 -11.72
C GLN A 128 15.41 3.09 -11.85
N ASP A 129 16.18 3.35 -10.78
CA ASP A 129 17.15 4.45 -10.73
C ASP A 129 18.61 4.01 -10.47
N ASN A 130 18.94 2.71 -10.62
CA ASN A 130 20.22 2.14 -10.14
C ASN A 130 20.51 2.42 -8.65
N ALA A 131 19.53 2.91 -7.88
CA ALA A 131 19.71 3.38 -6.51
C ALA A 131 20.10 2.24 -5.54
N ARG A 132 19.78 1.00 -5.89
CA ARG A 132 20.11 -0.21 -5.14
C ARG A 132 20.57 -1.32 -6.08
N GLY A 133 21.84 -1.28 -6.46
CA GLY A 133 22.45 -2.37 -7.23
C GLY A 133 22.17 -3.75 -6.61
N ASP A 134 21.84 -4.73 -7.45
CA ASP A 134 21.65 -6.16 -7.15
C ASP A 134 20.66 -6.53 -6.01
N VAL A 135 19.87 -5.57 -5.50
CA VAL A 135 18.82 -5.88 -4.52
C VAL A 135 17.60 -6.37 -5.28
N VAL A 136 17.16 -7.58 -4.96
CA VAL A 136 15.92 -8.17 -5.46
C VAL A 136 15.01 -8.44 -4.27
N LEU A 137 13.71 -8.22 -4.43
CA LEU A 137 12.72 -8.54 -3.42
C LEU A 137 12.43 -10.05 -3.51
N THR A 138 12.36 -10.71 -2.36
CA THR A 138 12.04 -12.13 -2.23
C THR A 138 10.74 -12.28 -1.46
N GLY A 139 9.93 -13.26 -1.82
CA GLY A 139 8.68 -13.61 -1.15
C GLY A 139 8.46 -15.11 -1.20
N ARG A 140 7.61 -15.63 -0.31
CA ARG A 140 7.16 -17.01 -0.38
C ARG A 140 6.20 -17.17 -1.56
N THR A 141 6.22 -18.35 -2.16
CA THR A 141 5.23 -18.72 -3.18
C THR A 141 5.11 -20.23 -3.25
N GLY A 142 3.88 -20.71 -3.40
CA GLY A 142 3.65 -22.09 -3.83
C GLY A 142 3.73 -22.23 -5.35
N GLU A 143 3.63 -23.47 -5.82
CA GLU A 143 3.32 -23.74 -7.22
C GLU A 143 1.85 -23.39 -7.49
N VAL A 144 1.61 -22.56 -8.51
CA VAL A 144 0.25 -22.26 -8.94
C VAL A 144 -0.36 -23.51 -9.58
N MET A 145 0.41 -24.25 -10.38
CA MET A 145 -0.05 -25.44 -11.09
C MET A 145 0.78 -26.67 -10.71
N ALA A 146 0.12 -27.84 -10.68
CA ALA A 146 0.69 -29.11 -10.22
C ALA A 146 2.12 -29.39 -10.76
N PRO A 147 3.00 -30.00 -9.94
CA PRO A 147 4.41 -30.15 -10.22
C PRO A 147 4.61 -31.09 -11.40
N VAL A 148 4.94 -30.55 -12.57
CA VAL A 148 5.36 -31.36 -13.72
C VAL A 148 6.36 -30.56 -14.52
N THR A 149 7.67 -30.74 -14.26
CA THR A 149 8.88 -30.72 -15.15
C THR A 149 8.86 -29.97 -16.51
N THR A 150 7.89 -29.10 -16.74
CA THR A 150 7.39 -28.58 -18.03
C THR A 150 6.70 -27.23 -17.86
N HIS A 151 6.27 -26.83 -16.65
CA HIS A 151 5.63 -25.54 -16.39
C HIS A 151 6.66 -24.46 -16.09
N ILE A 152 7.31 -23.98 -17.14
CA ILE A 152 8.45 -23.07 -17.04
C ILE A 152 8.02 -21.68 -16.55
N ASN A 153 6.76 -21.25 -16.78
CA ASN A 153 6.29 -19.92 -16.43
C ASN A 153 5.36 -19.95 -15.20
N GLN A 154 5.93 -20.12 -14.00
CA GLN A 154 5.21 -20.04 -12.71
C GLN A 154 5.88 -19.03 -11.78
N PRO A 155 5.17 -18.46 -10.78
CA PRO A 155 5.74 -17.46 -9.87
C PRO A 155 6.92 -17.96 -9.04
N GLU A 156 6.93 -19.26 -8.70
CA GLU A 156 8.07 -19.93 -8.05
C GLU A 156 9.32 -19.87 -8.93
N MET A 157 9.17 -19.97 -10.24
CA MET A 157 10.28 -20.02 -11.19
C MET A 157 10.87 -18.64 -11.53
N ASP A 158 10.35 -17.57 -10.93
CA ASP A 158 10.75 -16.20 -11.24
C ASP A 158 12.16 -15.86 -10.71
N ASP A 159 12.68 -16.62 -9.74
CA ASP A 159 14.08 -16.55 -9.28
C ASP A 159 15.05 -17.44 -10.09
N GLY A 160 14.51 -18.27 -10.98
CA GLY A 160 15.25 -19.19 -11.84
C GLY A 160 15.57 -20.56 -11.20
N ILE A 161 15.21 -20.77 -9.94
CA ILE A 161 15.32 -22.03 -9.19
C ILE A 161 13.91 -22.66 -9.14
N ASP A 162 13.84 -23.99 -9.21
CA ASP A 162 12.59 -24.77 -9.22
C ASP A 162 12.37 -25.45 -7.86
N ASP A 163 11.12 -25.54 -7.46
CA ASP A 163 10.60 -26.13 -6.22
C ASP A 163 11.34 -25.69 -4.94
N ASN A 164 11.69 -24.40 -4.79
CA ASN A 164 12.29 -23.85 -3.57
C ASN A 164 11.31 -23.05 -2.70
N GLY A 165 10.09 -22.79 -3.19
CA GLY A 165 9.04 -22.06 -2.50
C GLY A 165 9.28 -20.55 -2.39
N VAL A 166 10.16 -19.99 -3.23
CA VAL A 166 10.60 -18.59 -3.19
C VAL A 166 10.42 -17.94 -4.55
N GLY A 167 9.74 -16.81 -4.56
CA GLY A 167 9.62 -15.94 -5.72
C GLY A 167 10.52 -14.73 -5.60
N THR A 168 10.94 -14.17 -6.73
CA THR A 168 11.68 -12.89 -6.74
C THR A 168 11.11 -11.90 -7.73
N SER A 169 11.21 -10.62 -7.38
CA SER A 169 10.93 -9.52 -8.30
C SER A 169 11.70 -8.28 -7.90
N ARG A 170 11.94 -7.38 -8.85
CA ARG A 170 12.41 -6.03 -8.53
C ARG A 170 11.30 -5.08 -8.06
N ALA A 171 10.04 -5.44 -8.28
CA ALA A 171 8.91 -4.56 -7.98
C ALA A 171 7.90 -5.23 -7.05
N ALA A 172 7.22 -4.42 -6.24
CA ALA A 172 6.18 -4.87 -5.33
C ALA A 172 5.18 -3.76 -4.99
N GLU A 173 3.99 -4.15 -4.54
CA GLU A 173 3.17 -3.30 -3.68
C GLU A 173 3.64 -3.44 -2.23
N VAL A 174 3.85 -2.33 -1.55
CA VAL A 174 4.21 -2.28 -0.13
C VAL A 174 3.12 -1.59 0.64
N CYS A 175 2.72 -2.15 1.77
CA CYS A 175 1.74 -1.55 2.67
C CYS A 175 2.22 -1.53 4.12
N TYR A 176 2.05 -0.39 4.77
CA TYR A 176 2.26 -0.18 6.20
C TYR A 176 0.94 0.12 6.86
N PHE A 177 0.68 -0.57 7.98
CA PHE A 177 -0.50 -0.36 8.80
C PHE A 177 -0.23 -0.86 10.22
N MET A 178 -0.92 -0.28 11.19
CA MET A 178 -0.85 -0.72 12.58
C MET A 178 -2.03 -1.64 12.90
N ARG A 179 -1.80 -2.70 13.68
CA ARG A 179 -2.86 -3.53 14.25
C ARG A 179 -2.39 -4.19 15.54
N ASP A 180 -3.25 -4.18 16.57
CA ASP A 180 -2.99 -4.80 17.88
C ASP A 180 -1.63 -4.43 18.50
N GLY A 181 -1.24 -3.16 18.33
CA GLY A 181 0.02 -2.63 18.84
C GLY A 181 1.26 -3.13 18.08
N ASN A 182 1.11 -3.65 16.87
CA ASN A 182 2.20 -4.00 15.97
C ASN A 182 2.10 -3.17 14.69
N LEU A 183 3.25 -2.70 14.19
CA LEU A 183 3.36 -2.10 12.87
C LEU A 183 3.77 -3.21 11.89
N TYR A 184 2.93 -3.41 10.89
CA TYR A 184 3.13 -4.38 9.84
C TYR A 184 3.71 -3.72 8.60
N ARG A 185 4.48 -4.49 7.84
CA ARG A 185 4.93 -4.16 6.48
C ARG A 185 4.61 -5.35 5.58
N ARG A 186 3.52 -5.24 4.82
CA ARG A 186 3.14 -6.24 3.82
C ARG A 186 3.83 -5.92 2.49
N VAL A 187 4.38 -6.94 1.84
CA VAL A 187 4.98 -6.86 0.51
C VAL A 187 4.28 -7.85 -0.40
N GLN A 188 3.82 -7.39 -1.56
CA GLN A 188 3.24 -8.21 -2.61
C GLN A 188 4.06 -8.01 -3.88
N LEU A 189 4.86 -9.00 -4.24
CA LEU A 189 5.71 -9.02 -5.43
C LEU A 189 4.88 -8.81 -6.70
N ILE A 190 5.34 -7.91 -7.56
CA ILE A 190 4.80 -7.74 -8.90
C ILE A 190 5.59 -8.67 -9.81
N ARG A 191 4.95 -9.51 -10.60
CA ARG A 191 5.63 -10.58 -11.31
C ARG A 191 6.63 -10.07 -12.35
N GLU A 192 7.83 -10.65 -12.35
CA GLU A 192 8.90 -10.41 -13.34
C GLU A 192 9.42 -11.74 -13.90
N PRO A 193 8.71 -12.37 -14.85
CA PRO A 193 9.12 -13.66 -15.41
C PRO A 193 10.46 -13.56 -16.14
N GLN A 194 11.30 -14.58 -15.96
CA GLN A 194 12.63 -14.62 -16.58
C GLN A 194 12.55 -14.60 -18.13
N PRO A 195 13.42 -13.83 -18.81
CA PRO A 195 13.39 -13.60 -20.26
C PRO A 195 13.64 -14.86 -21.12
N ASN A 196 14.29 -15.88 -20.55
CA ASN A 196 14.70 -17.10 -21.25
C ASN A 196 13.64 -18.23 -21.21
N ARG A 197 12.46 -17.95 -20.66
CA ARG A 197 11.39 -18.94 -20.46
C ARG A 197 10.33 -18.83 -21.57
N ASN A 198 9.56 -19.89 -21.82
CA ASN A 198 8.58 -19.94 -22.91
C ASN A 198 7.13 -19.99 -22.36
N PRO A 199 6.25 -19.04 -22.70
CA PRO A 199 6.53 -17.82 -23.48
C PRO A 199 7.39 -16.82 -22.68
N PRO A 200 8.29 -16.09 -23.35
CA PRO A 200 9.12 -15.10 -22.67
C PRO A 200 8.24 -13.92 -22.25
N PHE A 201 8.46 -13.42 -21.03
CA PHE A 201 7.82 -12.22 -20.48
C PHE A 201 6.30 -12.26 -20.28
N ASP A 202 5.64 -13.43 -20.31
CA ASP A 202 4.22 -13.47 -19.96
C ASP A 202 4.04 -13.53 -18.43
N PRO A 203 3.47 -12.49 -17.79
CA PRO A 203 3.21 -12.52 -16.36
C PRO A 203 2.14 -13.53 -15.95
N GLN A 204 1.32 -14.02 -16.87
CA GLN A 204 0.32 -15.02 -16.52
C GLN A 204 0.95 -16.42 -16.58
N PRO A 205 0.83 -17.23 -15.52
CA PRO A 205 1.26 -18.62 -15.58
C PRO A 205 0.61 -19.32 -16.78
N ARG A 206 1.33 -20.26 -17.42
CA ARG A 206 0.79 -21.03 -18.54
C ARG A 206 1.07 -22.51 -18.39
N ARG A 207 0.09 -23.31 -18.81
CA ARG A 207 0.26 -24.74 -19.02
C ARG A 207 1.11 -24.93 -20.26
N SER A 208 2.20 -25.68 -20.16
CA SER A 208 2.92 -26.10 -21.36
C SER A 208 1.99 -26.94 -22.24
N PRO A 209 1.97 -26.72 -23.57
CA PRO A 209 1.29 -27.62 -24.47
C PRO A 209 1.78 -29.05 -24.21
N ALA A 210 0.85 -30.03 -24.23
CA ALA A 210 1.24 -31.42 -24.12
C ALA A 210 2.32 -31.74 -25.17
N PRO A 211 3.36 -32.54 -24.85
CA PRO A 211 4.41 -32.87 -25.79
C PRO A 211 3.81 -33.36 -27.12
N GLY A 212 3.98 -32.57 -28.19
CA GLY A 212 3.46 -32.88 -29.53
C GLY A 212 2.23 -32.09 -29.99
N SER A 213 1.60 -31.25 -29.17
CA SER A 213 0.58 -30.33 -29.69
C SER A 213 1.26 -29.11 -30.32
N GLY A 214 1.20 -29.00 -31.66
CA GLY A 214 1.74 -27.86 -32.41
C GLY A 214 1.04 -26.51 -32.16
N SER A 215 0.08 -26.46 -31.25
CA SER A 215 -0.49 -25.21 -30.76
C SER A 215 0.42 -24.65 -29.67
N ALA A 216 0.82 -23.39 -29.81
CA ALA A 216 1.22 -22.58 -28.65
C ALA A 216 0.10 -22.73 -27.63
N GLY A 217 0.41 -23.23 -26.42
CA GLY A 217 -0.60 -23.50 -25.41
C GLY A 217 -1.53 -22.29 -25.29
N THR A 218 -2.83 -22.52 -25.39
CA THR A 218 -3.83 -21.52 -25.00
C THR A 218 -3.45 -21.05 -23.59
N GLY A 219 -3.32 -19.73 -23.39
CA GLY A 219 -2.86 -19.17 -22.12
C GLY A 219 -3.69 -19.74 -20.98
N ALA A 220 -3.13 -20.69 -20.23
CA ALA A 220 -3.87 -21.37 -19.18
C ALA A 220 -3.84 -20.46 -17.97
N ARG A 221 -4.90 -19.69 -17.80
CA ARG A 221 -5.08 -18.76 -16.69
C ARG A 221 -5.23 -19.56 -15.39
N ALA A 222 -4.85 -18.99 -14.24
CA ALA A 222 -4.96 -19.68 -12.95
C ALA A 222 -6.38 -19.52 -12.39
N PHE A 223 -7.20 -20.56 -12.45
CA PHE A 223 -8.60 -20.53 -11.99
C PHE A 223 -8.72 -20.90 -10.50
N PRO A 224 -9.50 -20.14 -9.69
CA PRO A 224 -9.85 -20.54 -8.33
C PRO A 224 -10.73 -21.81 -8.34
N PRO A 225 -10.75 -22.61 -7.24
CA PRO A 225 -11.67 -23.74 -7.09
C PRO A 225 -13.14 -23.29 -7.22
N PRO A 226 -14.06 -24.13 -7.77
CA PRO A 226 -13.97 -25.59 -7.88
C PRO A 226 -13.53 -26.13 -9.26
N SER A 227 -13.17 -25.28 -10.23
CA SER A 227 -12.80 -25.73 -11.60
C SER A 227 -11.31 -26.06 -11.79
N GLY A 228 -10.48 -25.93 -10.74
CA GLY A 228 -9.21 -26.64 -10.56
C GLY A 228 -8.03 -26.15 -11.41
N PHE A 229 -7.35 -25.09 -10.95
CA PHE A 229 -6.01 -24.76 -11.44
C PHE A 229 -5.03 -24.26 -10.38
N VAL A 230 -5.48 -23.86 -9.19
CA VAL A 230 -4.60 -23.65 -8.03
C VAL A 230 -4.37 -25.01 -7.37
N SER A 231 -3.15 -25.54 -7.45
CA SER A 231 -2.76 -26.73 -6.69
C SER A 231 -2.10 -26.38 -5.36
N GLY A 232 -2.36 -27.19 -4.33
CA GLY A 232 -1.62 -27.09 -3.06
C GLY A 232 -1.89 -25.78 -2.32
N ASP A 233 -0.84 -25.22 -1.72
CA ASP A 233 -0.91 -24.11 -0.76
C ASP A 233 -0.60 -22.74 -1.40
N PHE A 234 -0.68 -22.58 -2.73
CA PHE A 234 -0.30 -21.31 -3.39
C PHE A 234 -1.00 -20.09 -2.80
N LEU A 235 -2.33 -20.11 -2.65
CA LEU A 235 -3.06 -18.95 -2.08
C LEU A 235 -2.64 -18.66 -0.64
N LYS A 236 -2.22 -19.68 0.12
CA LYS A 236 -1.78 -19.56 1.52
C LYS A 236 -0.34 -19.04 1.63
N GLU A 237 0.45 -19.32 0.61
CA GLU A 237 1.89 -19.07 0.59
C GLU A 237 2.30 -17.93 -0.34
N MET A 238 1.37 -17.32 -1.09
CA MET A 238 1.72 -16.31 -2.08
C MET A 238 2.01 -14.95 -1.47
N ASP A 239 3.16 -14.41 -1.86
CA ASP A 239 3.54 -13.02 -1.66
C ASP A 239 3.48 -12.26 -2.98
N TYR A 240 2.55 -12.60 -3.87
CA TYR A 240 2.41 -11.96 -5.18
C TYR A 240 1.17 -11.07 -5.25
N SER A 241 1.34 -9.92 -5.88
CA SER A 241 0.27 -9.01 -6.25
C SER A 241 -0.58 -9.68 -7.33
N VAL A 242 -1.79 -10.06 -6.94
CA VAL A 242 -2.78 -10.71 -7.79
C VAL A 242 -4.13 -10.03 -7.65
N ALA A 243 -4.85 -9.92 -8.75
CA ALA A 243 -6.25 -9.51 -8.77
C ALA A 243 -7.07 -10.62 -9.42
N MET A 244 -8.27 -10.89 -8.92
CA MET A 244 -9.16 -11.79 -9.64
C MET A 244 -9.75 -11.04 -10.84
N ARG A 245 -9.70 -11.62 -12.03
CA ARG A 245 -10.22 -11.03 -13.27
C ARG A 245 -11.29 -11.89 -13.91
N TRP A 246 -12.30 -11.23 -14.45
CA TRP A 246 -13.34 -11.80 -15.30
C TRP A 246 -13.07 -11.50 -16.78
N ILE A 247 -13.41 -12.46 -17.63
CA ILE A 247 -13.45 -12.30 -19.08
C ILE A 247 -14.78 -12.82 -19.56
N ASP A 248 -15.53 -11.91 -20.14
CA ASP A 248 -16.67 -12.20 -21.01
C ASP A 248 -16.17 -12.93 -22.25
N SER A 249 -16.52 -14.21 -22.40
CA SER A 249 -16.06 -15.03 -23.53
C SER A 249 -17.04 -15.05 -24.70
N ASP A 250 -18.30 -14.63 -24.53
CA ASP A 250 -19.32 -14.65 -25.58
C ASP A 250 -19.90 -13.26 -25.92
N GLY A 251 -19.52 -12.24 -25.15
CA GLY A 251 -19.84 -10.83 -25.35
C GLY A 251 -21.23 -10.43 -24.86
N ASP A 252 -21.88 -11.27 -24.06
CA ASP A 252 -23.26 -11.07 -23.63
C ASP A 252 -23.42 -10.35 -22.28
N ASN A 253 -22.30 -10.06 -21.60
CA ASN A 253 -22.21 -9.45 -20.26
C ASN A 253 -22.91 -10.19 -19.12
N ASN A 254 -23.40 -11.41 -19.36
CA ASN A 254 -24.07 -12.19 -18.37
C ASN A 254 -23.11 -13.20 -17.77
N LEU A 255 -23.12 -13.27 -16.44
CA LEU A 255 -22.33 -14.22 -15.69
C LEU A 255 -22.75 -15.66 -16.04
N ASP A 256 -21.97 -16.29 -16.91
CA ASP A 256 -22.25 -17.63 -17.38
C ASP A 256 -21.99 -18.68 -16.30
N ALA A 257 -22.89 -19.66 -16.18
CA ALA A 257 -22.71 -20.74 -15.21
C ALA A 257 -21.57 -21.67 -15.66
N ALA A 258 -20.51 -21.74 -14.86
CA ALA A 258 -19.35 -22.59 -15.10
C ALA A 258 -19.76 -24.05 -15.43
N GLY A 259 -19.31 -24.56 -16.58
CA GLY A 259 -19.44 -25.94 -17.04
C GLY A 259 -20.66 -26.28 -17.91
N THR A 260 -21.32 -25.30 -18.54
CA THR A 260 -22.51 -25.52 -19.40
C THR A 260 -22.33 -25.34 -20.93
N SER A 261 -21.38 -24.57 -21.47
CA SER A 261 -21.23 -24.36 -22.94
C SER A 261 -19.87 -23.81 -23.43
N ALA A 262 -19.60 -23.93 -24.74
CA ALA A 262 -18.60 -23.11 -25.42
C ALA A 262 -19.12 -21.66 -25.53
N GLY A 263 -18.56 -20.75 -24.73
CA GLY A 263 -19.07 -19.39 -24.52
C GLY A 263 -18.86 -18.91 -23.08
N GLU A 264 -18.62 -19.84 -22.15
CA GLU A 264 -18.50 -19.53 -20.73
C GLU A 264 -17.48 -18.46 -20.39
N ASP A 265 -17.95 -17.49 -19.62
CA ASP A 265 -17.16 -16.56 -18.83
C ASP A 265 -16.08 -17.25 -17.99
N GLN A 266 -14.90 -16.64 -17.97
CA GLN A 266 -13.74 -17.21 -17.28
C GLN A 266 -13.23 -16.31 -16.15
N TYR A 267 -13.11 -16.87 -14.95
CA TYR A 267 -12.47 -16.26 -13.78
C TYR A 267 -11.07 -16.78 -13.60
N TYR A 268 -10.13 -15.89 -13.31
CA TYR A 268 -8.78 -16.32 -13.01
C TYR A 268 -8.02 -15.28 -12.19
N LEU A 269 -7.00 -15.75 -11.49
CA LEU A 269 -5.99 -14.93 -10.84
C LEU A 269 -5.15 -14.26 -11.93
N HIS A 270 -5.26 -12.94 -12.00
CA HIS A 270 -4.43 -12.09 -12.82
C HIS A 270 -3.22 -11.65 -12.03
N PHE A 271 -2.04 -12.14 -12.44
CA PHE A 271 -0.77 -11.68 -11.87
C PHE A 271 -0.43 -10.31 -12.41
N HIS A 272 -0.14 -9.38 -11.51
CA HIS A 272 0.38 -8.08 -11.92
C HIS A 272 1.79 -8.21 -12.44
N SER A 273 2.14 -7.36 -13.40
CA SER A 273 3.45 -7.35 -14.03
C SER A 273 4.08 -5.98 -13.96
N LEU A 274 5.35 -5.85 -14.35
CA LEU A 274 5.98 -4.54 -14.51
C LEU A 274 5.24 -3.63 -15.48
N ASP A 275 4.51 -4.21 -16.45
CA ASP A 275 3.64 -3.45 -17.32
C ASP A 275 2.44 -2.90 -16.56
N SER A 276 1.88 -3.60 -15.55
CA SER A 276 0.77 -3.12 -14.71
C SER A 276 1.12 -1.85 -13.91
N LEU A 277 2.39 -1.46 -13.82
CA LEU A 277 2.82 -0.16 -13.29
C LEU A 277 2.64 0.98 -14.30
N ASP A 278 2.50 0.70 -15.59
CA ASP A 278 2.35 1.72 -16.62
C ASP A 278 0.90 2.23 -16.70
N ASN A 279 0.70 3.41 -16.13
CA ASN A 279 -0.58 4.10 -16.06
C ASN A 279 -1.06 4.62 -17.42
N SER A 280 -0.19 4.68 -18.45
CA SER A 280 -0.57 5.14 -19.78
C SER A 280 -1.28 4.07 -20.63
N LYS A 281 -1.11 2.78 -20.29
CA LYS A 281 -1.64 1.64 -21.08
C LYS A 281 -3.14 1.38 -20.90
N GLY A 282 -3.81 2.09 -19.98
CA GLY A 282 -5.25 1.96 -19.73
C GLY A 282 -5.67 0.60 -19.16
N LEU A 283 -6.98 0.33 -19.15
CA LEU A 283 -7.61 -0.83 -18.50
C LEU A 283 -7.17 -2.20 -19.02
N VAL A 284 -6.80 -2.30 -20.29
CA VAL A 284 -6.39 -3.56 -20.94
C VAL A 284 -5.20 -4.20 -20.21
N ASN A 285 -4.37 -3.35 -19.60
CA ASN A 285 -3.17 -3.71 -18.89
C ASN A 285 -3.37 -4.02 -17.39
N VAL A 286 -4.62 -3.91 -16.90
CA VAL A 286 -4.98 -4.13 -15.48
C VAL A 286 -4.02 -3.36 -14.56
N PRO A 287 -3.93 -2.03 -14.70
CA PRO A 287 -2.89 -1.27 -14.03
C PRO A 287 -3.16 -1.21 -12.53
N LEU A 288 -2.10 -1.25 -11.73
CA LEU A 288 -2.18 -1.13 -10.27
C LEU A 288 -2.70 0.24 -9.80
N ALA A 289 -2.66 1.26 -10.66
CA ALA A 289 -3.35 2.51 -10.39
C ALA A 289 -4.87 2.36 -10.32
N TRP A 290 -5.45 1.25 -10.78
CA TRP A 290 -6.86 0.92 -10.58
C TRP A 290 -7.08 0.33 -9.19
N PRO A 291 -7.80 1.01 -8.28
CA PRO A 291 -7.93 0.53 -6.91
C PRO A 291 -8.51 -0.88 -6.78
N VAL A 292 -9.44 -1.27 -7.65
CA VAL A 292 -10.07 -2.60 -7.66
C VAL A 292 -9.06 -3.75 -7.83
N THR A 293 -7.88 -3.45 -8.38
CA THR A 293 -6.84 -4.44 -8.65
C THR A 293 -5.75 -4.49 -7.57
N ARG A 294 -5.82 -3.60 -6.58
CA ARG A 294 -4.81 -3.46 -5.52
C ARG A 294 -5.08 -4.41 -4.37
N PHE A 295 -4.01 -4.77 -3.66
CA PHE A 295 -4.13 -5.44 -2.38
C PHE A 295 -4.99 -4.61 -1.40
N GLY A 296 -5.95 -5.27 -0.73
CA GLY A 296 -6.77 -4.66 0.32
C GLY A 296 -7.86 -3.68 -0.14
N HIS A 297 -8.32 -3.75 -1.38
CA HIS A 297 -9.40 -2.91 -1.90
C HIS A 297 -10.63 -3.73 -2.34
N TRP A 298 -11.80 -3.11 -2.27
CA TRP A 298 -13.10 -3.63 -2.68
C TRP A 298 -13.29 -3.55 -4.20
N LEU A 299 -14.36 -4.19 -4.66
CA LEU A 299 -14.83 -4.19 -6.04
C LEU A 299 -15.16 -2.82 -6.61
N ASN A 300 -15.67 -1.94 -5.78
CA ASN A 300 -15.95 -0.56 -6.16
C ASN A 300 -14.70 0.34 -6.05
N GLY A 301 -13.55 -0.24 -5.72
CA GLY A 301 -12.28 0.45 -5.53
C GLY A 301 -12.09 1.00 -4.13
N ASN A 302 -13.09 0.97 -3.25
CA ASN A 302 -12.92 1.49 -1.90
C ASN A 302 -11.90 0.66 -1.12
N PRO A 303 -11.03 1.27 -0.31
CA PRO A 303 -10.10 0.54 0.54
C PRO A 303 -10.84 -0.24 1.63
N ARG A 304 -10.27 -1.39 2.02
CA ARG A 304 -10.83 -2.31 3.02
C ARG A 304 -10.05 -2.24 4.32
N GLU A 305 -10.21 -1.11 5.03
CA GLU A 305 -9.56 -0.83 6.32
C GLU A 305 -10.47 -1.10 7.50
N TYR A 306 -11.77 -0.91 7.28
CA TYR A 306 -12.80 -1.20 8.25
C TYR A 306 -13.57 -2.45 7.85
N ILE A 307 -14.01 -3.15 8.88
CA ILE A 307 -15.03 -4.17 8.80
C ILE A 307 -16.15 -3.80 9.74
N GLU A 308 -17.38 -4.08 9.34
CA GLU A 308 -18.53 -3.94 10.22
C GLU A 308 -18.48 -5.06 11.27
N ASP A 309 -18.52 -4.69 12.55
CA ASP A 309 -18.66 -5.67 13.62
C ASP A 309 -20.11 -6.14 13.76
N THR A 310 -20.34 -7.16 14.61
CA THR A 310 -21.68 -7.68 14.89
C THR A 310 -22.70 -6.65 15.42
N SER A 311 -22.24 -5.47 15.88
CA SER A 311 -23.09 -4.36 16.34
C SER A 311 -23.40 -3.32 15.25
N GLY A 312 -22.80 -3.46 14.07
CA GLY A 312 -22.90 -2.51 12.98
C GLY A 312 -21.87 -1.38 13.04
N ALA A 313 -20.86 -1.50 13.91
CA ALA A 313 -19.82 -0.48 14.07
C ALA A 313 -18.60 -0.82 13.19
N ASP A 314 -18.09 0.19 12.49
CA ASP A 314 -16.84 0.06 11.73
C ASP A 314 -15.66 -0.12 12.69
N VAL A 315 -14.96 -1.25 12.57
CA VAL A 315 -13.74 -1.55 13.31
C VAL A 315 -12.54 -1.49 12.39
N PHE A 316 -11.54 -0.70 12.78
CA PHE A 316 -10.28 -0.62 12.06
C PHE A 316 -9.49 -1.91 12.19
N LEU A 317 -9.07 -2.44 11.04
CA LEU A 317 -8.21 -3.60 10.89
C LEU A 317 -6.87 -3.23 10.22
N GLY A 318 -6.85 -2.18 9.41
CA GLY A 318 -5.75 -1.84 8.52
C GLY A 318 -5.78 -2.65 7.23
N ARG A 319 -5.04 -3.77 7.18
CA ARG A 319 -4.97 -4.68 6.03
C ARG A 319 -4.84 -6.12 6.49
N PHE A 320 -4.94 -7.04 5.54
CA PHE A 320 -4.77 -8.47 5.79
C PHE A 320 -3.31 -8.81 6.07
N THR A 321 -3.10 -9.56 7.15
CA THR A 321 -1.79 -10.05 7.57
C THR A 321 -1.39 -11.31 6.81
N HIS A 322 -0.11 -11.69 6.89
CA HIS A 322 0.35 -12.99 6.36
C HIS A 322 -0.36 -14.16 7.03
N ALA A 323 -0.58 -14.07 8.35
CA ALA A 323 -1.31 -15.07 9.11
C ALA A 323 -2.69 -15.30 8.49
N GLU A 324 -3.47 -14.23 8.32
CA GLU A 324 -4.83 -14.31 7.76
C GLU A 324 -4.81 -14.84 6.33
N THR A 325 -4.00 -14.27 5.44
CA THR A 325 -3.92 -14.75 4.04
C THR A 325 -3.41 -16.19 3.90
N SER A 326 -2.83 -16.75 4.97
CA SER A 326 -2.33 -18.12 4.99
C SER A 326 -3.29 -19.14 5.59
N ASP A 327 -4.44 -18.69 6.08
CA ASP A 327 -5.49 -19.55 6.61
C ASP A 327 -6.22 -20.28 5.47
N ASP A 328 -6.63 -21.52 5.73
CA ASP A 328 -7.24 -22.41 4.73
C ASP A 328 -8.60 -21.91 4.23
N ASP A 329 -9.32 -21.13 5.05
CA ASP A 329 -10.62 -20.57 4.75
C ASP A 329 -10.52 -19.11 4.26
N PHE A 330 -9.31 -18.51 4.28
CA PHE A 330 -9.12 -17.12 3.87
C PHE A 330 -8.98 -16.99 2.36
N ASP A 331 -10.12 -16.85 1.70
CA ASP A 331 -10.29 -16.85 0.25
C ASP A 331 -9.83 -15.53 -0.44
N TRP A 332 -8.66 -14.98 -0.13
CA TRP A 332 -8.10 -13.81 -0.85
C TRP A 332 -7.21 -14.25 -2.04
N PRO A 333 -7.26 -13.58 -3.22
CA PRO A 333 -8.03 -12.39 -3.61
C PRO A 333 -9.48 -12.68 -4.05
N GLY A 334 -9.97 -13.90 -3.85
CA GLY A 334 -11.39 -14.22 -3.96
C GLY A 334 -11.71 -15.69 -4.19
N GLN A 335 -12.83 -16.11 -3.59
CA GLN A 335 -13.65 -17.25 -4.02
C GLN A 335 -15.08 -16.72 -4.26
N PHE A 336 -15.67 -16.97 -5.43
CA PHE A 336 -17.06 -16.59 -5.64
C PHE A 336 -17.96 -17.42 -4.73
N PRO A 337 -18.89 -16.81 -3.97
CA PRO A 337 -19.86 -17.58 -3.21
C PRO A 337 -20.64 -18.45 -4.19
N SER A 338 -20.69 -19.76 -3.92
CA SER A 338 -21.50 -20.66 -4.75
C SER A 338 -22.96 -20.18 -4.72
N GLY A 339 -23.48 -19.69 -5.85
CA GLY A 339 -24.90 -19.32 -5.99
C GLY A 339 -25.23 -17.85 -6.26
N VAL A 340 -24.26 -16.97 -6.52
CA VAL A 340 -24.55 -15.61 -7.01
C VAL A 340 -24.87 -15.66 -8.51
N THR A 341 -26.15 -15.62 -8.87
CA THR A 341 -26.62 -15.48 -10.27
C THR A 341 -27.20 -14.08 -10.47
N GLY A 342 -26.74 -13.35 -11.49
CA GLY A 342 -27.42 -12.13 -12.00
C GLY A 342 -26.97 -10.79 -11.43
N LEU A 343 -25.66 -10.54 -11.29
CA LEU A 343 -25.18 -9.17 -11.12
C LEU A 343 -25.29 -8.42 -12.46
N PRO A 344 -25.91 -7.22 -12.50
CA PRO A 344 -25.95 -6.40 -13.70
C PRO A 344 -24.57 -5.76 -13.92
N VAL A 345 -23.84 -6.20 -14.93
CA VAL A 345 -22.55 -5.63 -15.33
C VAL A 345 -22.64 -5.24 -16.82
N ASP A 346 -23.35 -4.17 -17.12
CA ASP A 346 -23.81 -3.83 -18.48
C ASP A 346 -22.74 -3.25 -19.45
N ASP A 347 -21.47 -3.69 -19.45
CA ASP A 347 -20.46 -3.16 -20.41
C ASP A 347 -19.54 -4.24 -21.05
N PRO A 348 -19.71 -4.58 -22.35
CA PRO A 348 -19.00 -5.66 -23.05
C PRO A 348 -17.55 -5.35 -23.42
N GLY A 349 -17.01 -4.23 -22.93
CA GLY A 349 -15.58 -3.88 -23.03
C GLY A 349 -14.81 -3.97 -21.71
N VAL A 350 -15.47 -4.24 -20.57
CA VAL A 350 -14.89 -4.04 -19.24
C VAL A 350 -14.48 -5.37 -18.63
N HIS A 351 -13.18 -5.61 -18.59
CA HIS A 351 -12.58 -6.65 -17.76
C HIS A 351 -12.69 -6.27 -16.28
N VAL A 352 -13.84 -6.55 -15.65
CA VAL A 352 -14.06 -6.26 -14.23
C VAL A 352 -13.24 -7.23 -13.38
N PRO A 353 -12.31 -6.76 -12.54
CA PRO A 353 -11.71 -7.60 -11.54
C PRO A 353 -12.78 -7.88 -10.49
N VAL A 354 -13.06 -9.15 -10.16
CA VAL A 354 -14.10 -9.50 -9.19
C VAL A 354 -13.48 -9.93 -7.88
N ASN A 355 -13.48 -9.07 -6.86
CA ASN A 355 -13.16 -9.44 -5.49
C ASN A 355 -14.48 -9.82 -4.80
N PRO A 356 -14.89 -11.10 -4.83
CA PRO A 356 -16.13 -11.54 -4.25
C PRO A 356 -16.16 -11.13 -2.79
N ALA A 357 -17.27 -10.51 -2.42
CA ALA A 357 -17.58 -10.01 -1.10
C ALA A 357 -17.67 -11.15 -0.08
N TYR A 358 -16.54 -11.79 0.23
CA TYR A 358 -16.39 -12.57 1.42
C TYR A 358 -16.42 -11.58 2.58
N VAL A 359 -17.61 -11.40 3.15
CA VAL A 359 -17.86 -10.43 4.22
C VAL A 359 -17.14 -10.96 5.44
N ILE A 360 -16.00 -10.34 5.75
CA ILE A 360 -15.29 -10.58 6.99
C ILE A 360 -15.93 -9.65 8.02
N GLN A 361 -16.57 -10.21 9.04
CA GLN A 361 -17.16 -9.49 10.16
C GLN A 361 -16.28 -9.68 11.40
N ARG A 362 -16.16 -8.65 12.23
CA ARG A 362 -15.52 -8.83 13.54
C ARG A 362 -16.53 -9.35 14.55
N GLN A 363 -16.17 -10.44 15.22
CA GLN A 363 -16.92 -10.97 16.35
C GLN A 363 -16.71 -10.14 17.62
N THR A 364 -17.63 -10.26 18.58
CA THR A 364 -17.55 -9.56 19.87
C THR A 364 -16.29 -9.91 20.68
N ASN A 365 -15.69 -11.08 20.43
CA ASN A 365 -14.43 -11.52 21.06
C ASN A 365 -13.17 -10.97 20.37
N GLY A 366 -13.32 -10.26 19.26
CA GLY A 366 -12.22 -9.65 18.50
C GLY A 366 -11.81 -10.43 17.26
N ASP A 367 -12.24 -11.68 17.12
CA ASP A 367 -11.87 -12.56 16.00
C ASP A 367 -12.53 -12.09 14.70
N LEU A 368 -11.90 -12.44 13.58
CA LEU A 368 -12.48 -12.24 12.26
C LEU A 368 -13.29 -13.48 11.89
N GLN A 369 -14.54 -13.26 11.48
CA GLN A 369 -15.41 -14.31 10.99
C GLN A 369 -15.76 -14.06 9.54
N GLY A 370 -15.63 -15.09 8.72
CA GLY A 370 -16.13 -15.09 7.37
C GLY A 370 -17.63 -15.11 7.24
N SER A 371 -18.13 -14.80 6.05
CA SER A 371 -19.57 -14.78 5.77
C SER A 371 -20.25 -16.14 5.88
N ASP A 372 -19.48 -17.23 5.85
CA ASP A 372 -19.91 -18.61 6.07
C ASP A 372 -19.88 -19.04 7.55
N GLY A 373 -19.41 -18.16 8.44
CA GLY A 373 -19.27 -18.42 9.87
C GLY A 373 -17.93 -19.00 10.31
N THR A 374 -16.97 -19.20 9.40
CA THR A 374 -15.59 -19.61 9.74
C THR A 374 -14.89 -18.53 10.54
N ILE A 375 -14.19 -18.89 11.61
CA ILE A 375 -13.42 -17.93 12.41
C ILE A 375 -11.97 -18.03 11.93
N PHE A 376 -11.45 -16.95 11.35
CA PHE A 376 -10.04 -16.79 11.09
C PHE A 376 -9.38 -16.52 12.43
N ASN A 377 -8.79 -17.55 13.03
CA ASN A 377 -7.92 -17.28 14.16
C ASN A 377 -6.58 -16.76 13.59
N ASP A 378 -5.76 -16.16 14.44
CA ASP A 378 -4.35 -15.88 14.10
C ASP A 378 -3.52 -17.19 13.99
N ASP A 379 -4.12 -18.31 13.58
CA ASP A 379 -3.52 -19.66 13.50
C ASP A 379 -3.04 -20.04 12.10
N GLY A 380 -3.22 -19.17 11.11
CA GLY A 380 -2.57 -19.31 9.81
C GLY A 380 -1.06 -19.53 9.97
N THR A 381 -0.47 -20.34 9.09
CA THR A 381 0.90 -20.85 9.28
C THR A 381 2.00 -19.78 9.25
N ARG A 382 1.68 -18.55 8.83
CA ARG A 382 2.61 -17.44 8.56
C ARG A 382 2.54 -16.30 9.59
N VAL A 383 2.28 -16.62 10.86
CA VAL A 383 2.18 -15.63 11.95
C VAL A 383 3.47 -14.82 12.10
N GLY A 384 3.34 -13.50 12.02
CA GLY A 384 4.39 -12.55 12.33
C GLY A 384 5.44 -12.33 11.24
N GLU A 385 5.27 -12.91 10.06
CA GLU A 385 6.19 -12.72 8.92
C GLU A 385 6.22 -11.26 8.40
N ASP A 386 5.13 -10.52 8.60
CA ASP A 386 4.95 -9.11 8.22
C ASP A 386 5.20 -8.12 9.37
N ILE A 387 5.52 -8.57 10.59
CA ILE A 387 5.75 -7.67 11.72
C ILE A 387 7.08 -6.93 11.56
N LEU A 388 7.00 -5.61 11.42
CA LEU A 388 8.18 -4.74 11.37
C LEU A 388 8.58 -4.22 12.75
N LEU A 389 7.61 -3.86 13.58
CA LEU A 389 7.84 -3.36 14.93
C LEU A 389 6.68 -3.76 15.87
N THR A 390 7.01 -4.14 17.10
CA THR A 390 6.03 -4.50 18.14
C THR A 390 5.95 -3.45 19.23
N ASN A 391 4.84 -3.43 19.97
CA ASN A 391 4.51 -2.43 20.99
C ASN A 391 4.43 -1.00 20.44
N VAL A 392 3.94 -0.86 19.22
CA VAL A 392 3.65 0.41 18.56
C VAL A 392 2.37 0.97 19.15
N GLU A 393 2.42 2.23 19.55
CA GLU A 393 1.26 3.00 20.02
C GLU A 393 0.67 3.87 18.92
N ALA A 394 1.50 4.23 17.93
CA ALA A 394 1.16 5.15 16.89
C ALA A 394 1.92 4.88 15.60
N PHE A 395 1.20 4.84 14.48
CA PHE A 395 1.72 5.03 13.14
C PHE A 395 0.94 6.17 12.48
N ASP A 396 1.61 7.29 12.32
CA ASP A 396 1.02 8.59 12.01
C ASP A 396 1.73 9.17 10.79
N VAL A 397 0.98 9.59 9.78
CA VAL A 397 1.47 10.12 8.52
C VAL A 397 0.84 11.48 8.31
N GLU A 398 1.65 12.51 8.15
CA GLU A 398 1.17 13.88 7.94
C GLU A 398 1.71 14.41 6.61
N VAL A 399 0.91 15.21 5.92
CA VAL A 399 1.29 15.86 4.67
C VAL A 399 1.84 17.25 4.94
N PHE A 400 2.83 17.70 4.18
CA PHE A 400 3.28 19.09 4.25
C PHE A 400 2.32 19.99 3.46
N ASP A 401 1.67 20.92 4.15
CA ASP A 401 0.76 21.88 3.54
C ASP A 401 1.50 23.21 3.32
N ASP A 402 1.71 23.59 2.05
CA ASP A 402 2.44 24.80 1.68
C ASP A 402 1.72 26.10 2.12
N GLU A 403 0.38 26.10 2.17
CA GLU A 403 -0.38 27.28 2.61
C GLU A 403 -0.27 27.48 4.12
N LEU A 404 -0.18 26.38 4.88
CA LEU A 404 0.04 26.43 6.33
C LEU A 404 1.52 26.61 6.70
N GLY A 405 2.43 26.08 5.89
CA GLY A 405 3.87 26.02 6.18
C GLY A 405 4.23 25.01 7.27
N GLU A 406 3.39 24.02 7.53
CA GLU A 406 3.61 22.96 8.51
C GLU A 406 3.10 21.60 8.01
N PHE A 407 3.46 20.54 8.73
CA PHE A 407 2.87 19.21 8.52
C PHE A 407 1.51 19.16 9.22
N ALA A 408 0.51 18.65 8.52
CA ALA A 408 -0.85 18.51 9.02
C ALA A 408 -1.48 17.20 8.52
N ASP A 409 -2.45 16.69 9.27
CA ASP A 409 -3.26 15.55 8.87
C ASP A 409 -4.08 15.89 7.62
N LEU A 410 -4.37 14.88 6.82
CA LEU A 410 -5.29 15.03 5.71
C LEU A 410 -6.70 15.33 6.19
N GLY A 411 -7.35 16.33 5.60
CA GLY A 411 -8.65 16.80 6.07
C GLY A 411 -8.56 17.49 7.44
N HIS A 412 -7.51 18.26 7.71
CA HIS A 412 -7.45 19.08 8.92
C HIS A 412 -8.53 20.19 8.91
N SER A 413 -8.87 20.70 10.10
CA SER A 413 -9.92 21.73 10.29
C SER A 413 -9.39 23.17 10.34
N GLN A 414 -8.10 23.38 10.06
CA GLN A 414 -7.51 24.72 10.02
C GLN A 414 -8.20 25.61 8.97
N THR A 415 -8.24 26.93 9.20
CA THR A 415 -8.98 27.91 8.37
C THR A 415 -8.34 28.19 7.00
N SER A 416 -7.12 27.71 6.79
CA SER A 416 -6.37 27.79 5.55
C SER A 416 -5.69 26.45 5.32
N GLY A 417 -5.18 26.20 4.12
CA GLY A 417 -4.58 24.91 3.79
C GLY A 417 -5.11 24.34 2.49
N ILE A 418 -4.23 23.64 1.81
CA ILE A 418 -4.46 22.88 0.59
C ILE A 418 -5.18 21.57 0.93
N TYR A 419 -4.84 20.95 2.05
CA TYR A 419 -5.29 19.61 2.43
C TYR A 419 -6.41 19.61 3.49
N GLN A 420 -7.15 20.71 3.62
CA GLN A 420 -8.29 20.84 4.54
C GLN A 420 -9.57 20.15 4.02
N PHE A 421 -10.51 19.83 4.92
CA PHE A 421 -11.83 19.27 4.57
C PHE A 421 -12.79 20.23 3.82
N SER A 422 -12.36 21.47 3.51
CA SER A 422 -13.28 22.53 3.09
C SER A 422 -13.90 22.31 1.70
N ASP A 423 -15.08 22.90 1.49
CA ASP A 423 -15.87 23.00 0.24
C ASP A 423 -15.12 23.47 -1.03
N ARG A 424 -13.81 23.75 -0.96
CA ARG A 424 -12.97 23.91 -2.16
C ARG A 424 -12.83 22.61 -2.94
N ASP A 425 -12.96 21.47 -2.27
CA ASP A 425 -13.20 20.18 -2.91
C ASP A 425 -14.72 20.06 -3.15
N THR A 426 -15.23 20.77 -4.17
CA THR A 426 -16.61 20.58 -4.66
C THR A 426 -16.83 19.18 -5.23
N ASP A 427 -15.77 18.38 -5.25
CA ASP A 427 -15.76 17.00 -5.66
C ASP A 427 -16.44 16.14 -4.60
N THR A 428 -17.75 15.94 -4.79
CA THR A 428 -18.55 15.03 -3.98
C THR A 428 -17.98 13.61 -3.94
N ASP A 429 -17.04 13.29 -4.83
CA ASP A 429 -16.52 11.95 -5.02
C ASP A 429 -15.42 11.59 -4.01
N SER A 430 -14.65 12.57 -3.50
CA SER A 430 -13.70 12.34 -2.39
C SER A 430 -14.42 11.95 -1.09
N ARG A 431 -15.71 12.30 -0.95
CA ARG A 431 -16.54 11.90 0.21
C ARG A 431 -17.03 10.46 0.10
N ASN A 432 -17.13 9.90 -1.11
CA ASN A 432 -17.68 8.56 -1.37
C ASN A 432 -16.59 7.50 -1.53
N TYR A 433 -15.40 7.90 -1.97
CA TYR A 433 -14.22 7.04 -2.00
C TYR A 433 -13.54 7.04 -0.64
N GLY A 434 -13.44 5.86 -0.02
CA GLY A 434 -13.32 5.84 1.43
C GLY A 434 -13.30 4.48 2.09
N PRO A 435 -12.54 4.30 3.18
CA PRO A 435 -12.77 3.16 4.05
C PRO A 435 -14.08 3.34 4.83
N ARG A 436 -14.63 4.57 4.94
CA ARG A 436 -15.95 4.87 5.53
C ARG A 436 -17.00 5.13 4.46
N SER A 437 -18.19 4.59 4.68
CA SER A 437 -19.21 4.45 3.64
C SER A 437 -19.99 5.72 3.27
N SER A 438 -19.85 6.87 3.97
CA SER A 438 -20.71 8.01 3.62
C SER A 438 -20.30 9.44 3.97
N THR A 439 -19.17 9.74 4.62
CA THR A 439 -18.60 11.11 4.71
C THR A 439 -17.25 11.11 5.42
N ASN A 440 -16.47 12.18 5.27
CA ASN A 440 -15.21 12.44 5.99
C ASN A 440 -14.10 11.43 5.73
N ASN A 441 -14.07 10.88 4.52
CA ASN A 441 -12.90 10.14 4.06
C ASN A 441 -11.72 11.09 3.89
N ARG A 442 -10.55 10.62 4.31
CA ARG A 442 -9.30 11.37 4.26
C ARG A 442 -8.29 10.48 3.57
N ILE A 443 -8.39 10.42 2.25
CA ILE A 443 -7.52 9.57 1.44
C ILE A 443 -6.80 10.43 0.43
N TYR A 444 -5.48 10.38 0.44
CA TYR A 444 -4.68 10.84 -0.68
C TYR A 444 -4.39 9.64 -1.56
N ASP A 445 -4.94 9.61 -2.78
CA ASP A 445 -4.71 8.54 -3.74
C ASP A 445 -4.32 9.12 -5.09
N THR A 446 -3.43 8.43 -5.78
CA THR A 446 -2.97 8.77 -7.14
C THR A 446 -3.61 7.85 -8.18
N MET A 447 -4.77 7.29 -7.86
CA MET A 447 -5.52 6.38 -8.73
C MET A 447 -5.78 6.98 -10.11
N HIS A 448 -5.89 6.10 -11.09
CA HIS A 448 -6.20 6.52 -12.45
C HIS A 448 -7.74 6.70 -12.61
N PRO A 449 -8.24 7.90 -12.90
CA PRO A 449 -9.67 8.20 -12.86
C PRO A 449 -10.44 7.76 -14.11
N SER A 450 -9.80 7.71 -15.28
CA SER A 450 -10.43 7.14 -16.50
C SER A 450 -10.75 5.65 -16.37
N ILE A 451 -10.28 5.02 -15.28
CA ILE A 451 -10.39 3.60 -15.00
C ILE A 451 -11.54 3.34 -13.99
N VAL A 452 -11.99 4.36 -13.26
CA VAL A 452 -13.09 4.29 -12.29
C VAL A 452 -14.30 5.11 -12.76
N GLY A 453 -14.69 4.94 -14.03
CA GLY A 453 -15.91 5.57 -14.56
C GLY A 453 -15.87 7.10 -14.64
N GLY A 454 -14.68 7.70 -14.70
CA GLY A 454 -14.52 9.16 -14.76
C GLY A 454 -14.57 9.85 -13.39
N VAL A 455 -14.54 9.08 -12.29
CA VAL A 455 -14.41 9.62 -10.95
C VAL A 455 -12.96 10.10 -10.73
N PRO A 456 -12.74 11.38 -10.42
CA PRO A 456 -11.41 11.93 -10.10
C PRO A 456 -10.77 11.23 -8.89
N ALA A 457 -9.44 11.27 -8.82
CA ALA A 457 -8.71 10.78 -7.66
C ALA A 457 -9.03 11.64 -6.41
N PRO A 458 -9.22 11.02 -5.23
CA PRO A 458 -9.53 11.73 -4.00
C PRO A 458 -8.38 12.66 -3.58
N TYR A 459 -8.73 13.80 -2.98
CA TYR A 459 -7.79 14.85 -2.56
C TYR A 459 -6.83 15.25 -3.68
N ARG A 460 -7.42 15.79 -4.76
CA ARG A 460 -6.72 16.35 -5.91
C ARG A 460 -6.75 17.89 -5.84
N PRO A 461 -5.86 18.52 -5.05
CA PRO A 461 -5.84 19.96 -4.96
C PRO A 461 -5.45 20.61 -6.28
N LEU A 462 -6.16 21.69 -6.61
CA LEU A 462 -5.91 22.54 -7.77
C LEU A 462 -5.60 23.96 -7.32
N VAL A 463 -4.73 24.66 -8.04
CA VAL A 463 -4.37 26.06 -7.77
C VAL A 463 -5.60 26.96 -7.96
N ASP A 464 -6.30 26.76 -9.08
CA ASP A 464 -7.53 27.45 -9.43
C ASP A 464 -8.68 26.43 -9.52
N THR A 465 -9.69 26.55 -8.67
CA THR A 465 -10.88 25.69 -8.65
C THR A 465 -12.09 26.29 -9.38
N SER A 466 -11.97 27.54 -9.83
CA SER A 466 -13.01 28.23 -10.57
C SER A 466 -12.40 29.04 -11.71
N GLY A 467 -13.07 29.02 -12.85
CA GLY A 467 -12.63 29.68 -14.07
C GLY A 467 -13.83 30.13 -14.88
N THR A 468 -13.60 31.08 -15.76
CA THR A 468 -14.62 31.55 -16.71
C THR A 468 -14.59 30.71 -17.97
N THR A 469 -15.74 30.49 -18.59
CA THR A 469 -15.79 29.91 -19.95
C THR A 469 -15.32 30.97 -20.94
N TRP A 470 -14.37 30.61 -21.80
CA TRP A 470 -13.96 31.48 -22.89
C TRP A 470 -15.15 31.87 -23.76
N ALA A 471 -15.27 33.16 -24.10
CA ALA A 471 -16.28 33.66 -25.02
C ALA A 471 -15.67 34.66 -26.01
N ALA A 472 -16.17 34.68 -27.24
CA ALA A 472 -15.68 35.58 -28.29
C ALA A 472 -16.00 37.04 -27.97
N GLY A 473 -15.01 37.93 -28.10
CA GLY A 473 -15.17 39.36 -27.82
C GLY A 473 -15.43 39.70 -26.35
N ALA A 474 -15.15 38.79 -25.43
CA ALA A 474 -15.28 39.02 -24.00
C ALA A 474 -14.14 39.93 -23.49
N SER A 475 -14.46 40.79 -22.52
CA SER A 475 -13.46 41.56 -21.79
C SER A 475 -12.83 40.68 -20.72
N VAL A 476 -11.50 40.59 -20.72
CA VAL A 476 -10.71 39.76 -19.80
C VAL A 476 -9.71 40.66 -19.08
N THR A 477 -9.54 40.45 -17.79
CA THR A 477 -8.55 41.13 -16.95
C THR A 477 -7.33 40.23 -16.73
N ALA A 478 -6.16 40.82 -16.49
CA ALA A 478 -5.00 40.03 -16.08
C ALA A 478 -5.31 39.31 -14.76
N GLY A 479 -5.02 38.01 -14.71
CA GLY A 479 -5.36 37.12 -13.60
C GLY A 479 -6.60 36.26 -13.85
N ASP A 480 -7.46 36.59 -14.82
CA ASP A 480 -8.61 35.75 -15.16
C ASP A 480 -8.14 34.37 -15.64
N VAL A 481 -8.88 33.33 -15.26
CA VAL A 481 -8.56 31.93 -15.55
C VAL A 481 -9.62 31.31 -16.44
N VAL A 482 -9.18 30.52 -17.41
CA VAL A 482 -10.00 29.70 -18.30
C VAL A 482 -9.43 28.28 -18.30
N PHE A 483 -10.28 27.26 -18.21
CA PHE A 483 -9.82 25.86 -18.29
C PHE A 483 -9.74 25.36 -19.74
N ALA A 484 -8.78 24.48 -20.00
CA ALA A 484 -8.60 23.86 -21.31
C ALA A 484 -9.77 22.93 -21.64
N GLU A 485 -10.13 22.81 -22.91
CA GLU A 485 -10.92 21.67 -23.39
C GLU A 485 -9.97 20.68 -24.06
N VAL A 486 -10.23 19.38 -23.92
CA VAL A 486 -9.46 18.36 -24.67
C VAL A 486 -9.64 18.63 -26.17
N PRO A 487 -8.56 18.64 -26.97
CA PRO A 487 -8.68 18.80 -28.41
C PRO A 487 -9.65 17.80 -29.04
N GLY A 488 -10.73 18.31 -29.65
CA GLY A 488 -11.75 17.48 -30.30
C GLY A 488 -12.88 16.98 -29.39
N THR A 489 -12.91 17.36 -28.11
CA THR A 489 -14.03 17.08 -27.21
C THR A 489 -14.56 18.37 -26.58
N SER A 490 -15.68 18.28 -25.86
CA SER A 490 -16.22 19.36 -25.03
C SER A 490 -15.85 19.20 -23.54
N ASN A 491 -15.00 18.22 -23.22
CA ASN A 491 -14.62 17.95 -21.83
C ASN A 491 -13.57 18.96 -21.41
N VAL A 492 -13.79 19.54 -20.24
CA VAL A 492 -12.87 20.49 -19.61
C VAL A 492 -11.81 19.69 -18.85
N ILE A 493 -10.54 19.96 -19.13
CA ILE A 493 -9.42 19.47 -18.33
C ILE A 493 -9.10 20.54 -17.31
N ASP A 494 -9.34 20.23 -16.04
CA ASP A 494 -9.04 21.09 -14.90
C ASP A 494 -7.57 20.99 -14.44
N SER A 495 -6.80 19.99 -14.92
CA SER A 495 -5.35 19.90 -14.70
C SER A 495 -4.54 20.98 -15.42
N ILE A 496 -5.08 21.56 -16.50
CA ILE A 496 -4.42 22.65 -17.25
C ILE A 496 -5.35 23.84 -17.30
N ALA A 497 -4.86 24.96 -16.78
CA ALA A 497 -5.56 26.23 -16.82
C ALA A 497 -4.79 27.25 -17.66
N PHE A 498 -5.49 28.25 -18.15
CA PHE A 498 -4.93 29.39 -18.87
C PHE A 498 -5.17 30.64 -18.06
N ARG A 499 -4.10 31.26 -17.59
CA ARG A 499 -4.16 32.52 -16.86
C ARG A 499 -3.86 33.69 -17.79
N ALA A 500 -4.72 34.70 -17.79
CA ALA A 500 -4.50 35.91 -18.56
C ALA A 500 -3.32 36.71 -17.95
N ILE A 501 -2.23 36.84 -18.68
CA ILE A 501 -1.07 37.66 -18.28
C ILE A 501 -1.29 39.14 -18.62
N SER A 502 -2.06 39.41 -19.68
CA SER A 502 -2.47 40.76 -20.06
C SER A 502 -3.97 40.80 -20.33
N GLY A 503 -4.67 41.76 -19.71
CA GLY A 503 -6.09 42.00 -20.00
C GLY A 503 -6.32 42.59 -21.40
N GLY A 504 -7.56 42.46 -21.89
CA GLY A 504 -7.94 42.90 -23.23
C GLY A 504 -9.31 42.36 -23.64
N THR A 505 -9.56 42.33 -24.94
CA THR A 505 -10.74 41.68 -25.52
C THR A 505 -10.31 40.44 -26.26
N THR A 506 -10.95 39.29 -25.98
CA THR A 506 -10.68 38.02 -26.67
C THR A 506 -10.99 38.12 -28.17
N GLY A 507 -10.38 37.25 -28.96
CA GLY A 507 -10.58 37.21 -30.39
C GLY A 507 -12.01 36.76 -30.78
N PRO A 508 -12.36 36.89 -32.08
CA PRO A 508 -13.64 36.42 -32.60
C PRO A 508 -13.73 34.88 -32.69
N LYS A 509 -12.61 34.16 -32.48
CA LYS A 509 -12.51 32.70 -32.53
C LYS A 509 -11.72 32.21 -31.33
N LYS A 510 -12.12 31.05 -30.80
CA LYS A 510 -11.42 30.39 -29.71
C LYS A 510 -9.98 30.07 -30.12
N PRO A 511 -8.98 30.39 -29.29
CA PRO A 511 -7.61 29.99 -29.58
C PRO A 511 -7.47 28.47 -29.54
N GLU A 512 -6.47 27.96 -30.24
CA GLU A 512 -6.06 26.56 -30.09
C GLU A 512 -5.28 26.43 -28.78
N TRP A 513 -5.92 25.86 -27.78
CA TRP A 513 -5.33 25.67 -26.46
C TRP A 513 -4.21 24.62 -26.52
N THR A 514 -3.05 24.96 -25.97
CA THR A 514 -1.92 24.04 -25.80
C THR A 514 -1.94 23.41 -24.41
N LEU A 515 -1.67 22.12 -24.31
CA LEU A 515 -1.62 21.42 -23.02
C LEU A 515 -0.23 21.45 -22.39
N ILE A 516 0.70 22.23 -22.94
CA ILE A 516 2.08 22.34 -22.46
C ILE A 516 2.18 23.55 -21.53
N PRO A 517 2.42 23.36 -20.22
CA PRO A 517 2.61 24.46 -19.28
C PRO A 517 3.72 25.43 -19.71
N GLY A 518 3.53 26.71 -19.43
CA GLY A 518 4.46 27.81 -19.74
C GLY A 518 4.34 28.39 -21.15
N ILE A 519 3.58 27.77 -22.06
CA ILE A 519 3.36 28.32 -23.40
C ILE A 519 2.37 29.48 -23.34
N ARG A 520 2.68 30.54 -24.09
CA ARG A 520 1.85 31.73 -24.21
C ARG A 520 1.12 31.80 -25.53
N ILE A 521 -0.16 32.17 -25.47
CA ILE A 521 -1.04 32.29 -26.64
C ILE A 521 -1.64 33.68 -26.65
N THR A 522 -1.56 34.38 -27.79
CA THR A 522 -2.24 35.65 -28.00
C THR A 522 -3.60 35.42 -28.64
N ASP A 523 -4.66 35.89 -27.99
CA ASP A 523 -6.04 35.81 -28.44
C ASP A 523 -6.68 37.21 -28.44
N GLY A 524 -6.76 37.81 -29.63
CA GLY A 524 -7.17 39.21 -29.76
C GLY A 524 -6.20 40.15 -29.05
N GLY A 525 -6.69 40.85 -28.02
CA GLY A 525 -5.88 41.71 -27.15
C GLY A 525 -5.39 41.05 -25.85
N VAL A 526 -5.74 39.77 -25.61
CA VAL A 526 -5.40 39.04 -24.39
C VAL A 526 -4.20 38.13 -24.66
N THR A 527 -3.28 38.02 -23.69
CA THR A 527 -2.22 37.01 -23.72
C THR A 527 -2.46 36.02 -22.60
N TRP A 528 -2.70 34.77 -22.96
CA TRP A 528 -2.88 33.65 -22.05
C TRP A 528 -1.56 32.92 -21.84
N GLU A 529 -1.33 32.39 -20.64
CA GLU A 529 -0.24 31.47 -20.32
C GLU A 529 -0.84 30.17 -19.80
N ALA A 530 -0.48 29.05 -20.41
CA ALA A 530 -0.84 27.73 -19.90
C ALA A 530 -0.10 27.48 -18.58
N ILE A 531 -0.82 27.05 -17.56
CA ILE A 531 -0.28 26.66 -16.26
C ILE A 531 -0.71 25.23 -15.95
N ASP A 532 0.18 24.46 -15.34
CA ASP A 532 -0.23 23.24 -14.65
C ASP A 532 -1.00 23.65 -13.41
N ASN A 533 -2.28 23.32 -13.39
CA ASN A 533 -3.19 23.72 -12.33
C ASN A 533 -3.17 22.73 -11.16
N ARG A 534 -2.47 21.61 -11.27
CA ARG A 534 -2.36 20.61 -10.21
C ARG A 534 -1.44 21.11 -9.10
N VAL A 535 -1.76 20.75 -7.86
CA VAL A 535 -0.90 20.98 -6.70
C VAL A 535 -0.31 19.65 -6.26
N GLY A 536 1.02 19.55 -6.24
CA GLY A 536 1.71 18.33 -5.86
C GLY A 536 1.93 18.21 -4.36
N LEU A 537 1.80 16.99 -3.84
CA LEU A 537 2.25 16.63 -2.50
C LEU A 537 3.78 16.59 -2.49
N LYS A 538 4.39 17.55 -1.82
CA LYS A 538 5.85 17.75 -1.82
C LYS A 538 6.58 16.90 -0.81
N MET A 539 5.99 16.69 0.36
CA MET A 539 6.64 16.02 1.48
C MET A 539 5.60 15.35 2.39
N ILE A 540 6.03 14.28 3.06
CA ILE A 540 5.29 13.65 4.16
C ILE A 540 6.20 13.50 5.39
N ARG A 541 5.59 13.51 6.57
CA ARG A 541 6.21 13.17 7.85
C ARG A 541 5.56 11.91 8.37
N ILE A 542 6.36 10.88 8.62
CA ILE A 542 5.91 9.62 9.23
C ILE A 542 6.46 9.57 10.65
N THR A 543 5.57 9.46 11.62
CA THR A 543 5.89 9.36 13.05
C THR A 543 5.42 8.02 13.60
N VAL A 544 6.37 7.24 14.12
CA VAL A 544 6.08 5.96 14.79
C VAL A 544 6.39 6.09 16.27
N ARG A 545 5.38 5.97 17.12
CA ARG A 545 5.55 5.92 18.59
C ARG A 545 5.41 4.49 19.07
N TYR A 546 6.32 4.05 19.93
CA TYR A 546 6.33 2.68 20.44
C TYR A 546 6.88 2.63 21.86
N ARG A 547 6.54 1.60 22.63
CA ARG A 547 7.03 1.40 24.00
C ARG A 547 8.24 0.50 24.05
N ASP A 548 9.22 0.92 24.85
CA ASP A 548 10.34 0.07 25.23
C ASP A 548 9.89 -1.01 26.22
N THR A 549 9.96 -2.28 25.82
CA THR A 549 9.61 -3.44 26.68
C THR A 549 10.38 -3.51 28.00
N GLY A 550 11.60 -2.96 28.08
CA GLY A 550 12.42 -2.99 29.29
C GLY A 550 12.13 -1.84 30.27
N THR A 551 11.73 -0.67 29.75
CA THR A 551 11.53 0.55 30.58
C THR A 551 10.09 1.03 30.64
N ASN A 552 9.23 0.52 29.77
CA ASN A 552 7.87 0.96 29.52
C ASN A 552 7.75 2.45 29.13
N LEU A 553 8.86 3.08 28.73
CA LEU A 553 8.90 4.47 28.31
C LEU A 553 8.53 4.57 26.82
N PRO A 554 7.74 5.60 26.42
CA PRO A 554 7.47 5.86 25.03
C PRO A 554 8.74 6.31 24.30
N ARG A 555 8.89 5.82 23.08
CA ARG A 555 9.93 6.16 22.11
C ARG A 555 9.26 6.63 20.83
N GLN A 556 9.97 7.44 20.06
CA GLN A 556 9.46 7.98 18.80
C GLN A 556 10.56 7.94 17.75
N VAL A 557 10.19 7.54 16.54
CA VAL A 557 10.98 7.69 15.32
C VAL A 557 10.18 8.55 14.37
N THR A 558 10.81 9.59 13.83
CA THR A 558 10.20 10.46 12.82
C THR A 558 11.05 10.44 11.57
N LEU A 559 10.41 10.22 10.42
CA LEU A 559 11.01 10.27 9.10
C LEU A 559 10.29 11.32 8.27
N ILE A 560 11.05 12.22 7.64
CA ILE A 560 10.52 13.14 6.64
C ILE A 560 11.03 12.65 5.28
N HIS A 561 10.12 12.51 4.33
CA HIS A 561 10.43 12.15 2.95
C HIS A 561 9.93 13.26 2.02
N SER A 562 10.76 13.63 1.05
CA SER A 562 10.41 14.59 0.02
C SER A 562 10.21 13.88 -1.31
N PHE A 563 9.14 14.28 -1.99
CA PHE A 563 8.77 13.84 -3.33
C PHE A 563 9.29 14.79 -4.43
N VAL A 564 10.01 15.84 -4.05
CA VAL A 564 10.58 16.81 -5.00
C VAL A 564 11.92 16.28 -5.49
N GLU A 565 12.05 16.09 -6.81
CA GLU A 565 13.22 15.52 -7.49
C GLU A 565 14.11 16.56 -8.19
#